data_AF-A0A6A7KNT6-F1
#
_entry.id   AF-A0A6A7KNT6-F1
#
_cell.length_a   1.000
_cell.length_b   1.000
_cell.length_c   1.000
_cell.angle_alpha   90.00
_cell.angle_beta   90.00
_cell.angle_gamma   90.00
#
_symmetry.space_group_name_H-M   'P 1'
#
loop_
_entity.id
_entity.type
_entity.pdbx_description
1 polymer ?
#
loop_
_entity_poly.entity_id
_entity_poly.type
_entity_poly.pdbx_seq_one_letter_code
_entity_poly.pdbx_strand_id
1 'polypeptide(L)'
;MLEDQVHALMDELPDDPNVALIEFRSRLLAMVADDDGDFVSDDGRWLYSLHIIEFLRNYDTDFKFDFSRTPASTRSPAFDNWFFTFKDELDRFAIRILQQKLRPPKPDPSKSIEFSADHKAEIRNCLSRIRAVVDQSDWTARKKDDVHEKISALQTAVEQTWTRMEAFMANFLDLSNVLGEGAKKMKPITDALESILEAAGKARASDNQARLEAPEERKQLPAPERVEGEAGSENEAATGS
;
A
#
# COMPACT_ATOMS: atom_id res chain seq x y z
N MET A 1 -33.94 -10.02 8.05
CA MET A 1 -33.18 -9.57 9.24
C MET A 1 -31.68 -9.61 9.01
N LEU A 2 -31.04 -10.76 8.75
CA LEU A 2 -29.59 -10.78 8.45
C LEU A 2 -29.27 -10.03 7.15
N GLU A 3 -30.06 -10.22 6.09
CA GLU A 3 -29.89 -9.50 4.82
C GLU A 3 -29.99 -7.98 4.99
N ASP A 4 -30.93 -7.50 5.79
CA ASP A 4 -31.09 -6.06 6.08
C ASP A 4 -29.87 -5.49 6.82
N GLN A 5 -29.31 -6.28 7.76
CA GLN A 5 -28.09 -5.91 8.47
C GLN A 5 -26.88 -5.88 7.54
N VAL A 6 -26.74 -6.86 6.65
CA VAL A 6 -25.65 -6.92 5.66
C VAL A 6 -25.74 -5.73 4.71
N HIS A 7 -26.93 -5.33 4.26
CA HIS A 7 -27.08 -4.13 3.42
C HIS A 7 -26.62 -2.86 4.14
N ALA A 8 -27.04 -2.67 5.40
CA ALA A 8 -26.59 -1.51 6.19
C ALA A 8 -25.07 -1.48 6.39
N LEU A 9 -24.41 -2.65 6.46
CA LEU A 9 -22.94 -2.70 6.54
C LEU A 9 -22.26 -2.09 5.31
N MET A 10 -22.85 -2.22 4.12
CA MET A 10 -22.21 -1.79 2.87
C MET A 10 -22.07 -0.27 2.77
N ASP A 11 -22.99 0.48 3.38
CA ASP A 11 -23.03 1.95 3.31
C ASP A 11 -21.92 2.62 4.13
N GLU A 12 -21.29 1.90 5.06
CA GLU A 12 -20.27 2.41 5.97
C GLU A 12 -18.85 1.95 5.64
N LEU A 13 -18.67 1.25 4.51
CA LEU A 13 -17.35 0.68 4.17
C LEU A 13 -16.40 1.76 3.60
N PRO A 14 -15.08 1.62 3.84
CA PRO A 14 -14.07 2.47 3.23
C PRO A 14 -14.07 2.43 1.69
N ASP A 15 -13.61 3.51 1.05
CA ASP A 15 -13.57 3.60 -0.41
C ASP A 15 -12.61 2.60 -1.08
N ASP A 16 -11.54 2.20 -0.39
CA ASP A 16 -10.59 1.20 -0.89
C ASP A 16 -11.20 -0.21 -0.82
N PRO A 17 -11.42 -0.91 -1.96
CA PRO A 17 -12.11 -2.19 -2.00
C PRO A 17 -11.45 -3.31 -1.17
N ASN A 18 -10.12 -3.30 -1.07
CA ASN A 18 -9.38 -4.31 -0.31
C ASN A 18 -9.53 -4.06 1.19
N VAL A 19 -9.55 -2.79 1.61
CA VAL A 19 -9.83 -2.42 2.99
C VAL A 19 -11.28 -2.70 3.35
N ALA A 20 -12.22 -2.33 2.47
CA ALA A 20 -13.64 -2.59 2.61
C ALA A 20 -13.91 -4.08 2.81
N LEU A 21 -13.26 -4.96 2.03
CA LEU A 21 -13.38 -6.40 2.19
C LEU A 21 -12.98 -6.88 3.59
N ILE A 22 -11.93 -6.33 4.18
CA ILE A 22 -11.44 -6.74 5.51
C ILE A 22 -12.40 -6.30 6.61
N GLU A 23 -12.89 -5.07 6.50
CA GLU A 23 -13.85 -4.53 7.45
C GLU A 23 -15.19 -5.26 7.34
N PHE A 24 -15.69 -5.45 6.11
CA PHE A 24 -16.88 -6.24 5.82
C PHE A 24 -16.76 -7.66 6.37
N ARG A 25 -15.63 -8.35 6.12
CA ARG A 25 -15.32 -9.66 6.70
C ARG A 25 -15.39 -9.66 8.21
N SER A 26 -14.77 -8.67 8.87
CA SER A 26 -14.73 -8.61 10.34
C SER A 26 -16.14 -8.42 10.93
N ARG A 27 -16.95 -7.54 10.33
CA ARG A 27 -18.32 -7.29 10.77
C ARG A 27 -19.23 -8.49 10.50
N LEU A 28 -19.08 -9.11 9.32
CA LEU A 28 -19.83 -10.32 8.96
C LEU A 28 -19.49 -11.50 9.87
N LEU A 29 -18.20 -11.68 10.21
CA LEU A 29 -17.77 -12.72 11.15
C LEU A 29 -18.41 -12.52 12.52
N ALA A 30 -18.46 -11.29 13.03
CA ALA A 30 -19.13 -10.97 14.29
C ALA A 30 -20.66 -11.22 14.30
N MET A 31 -21.29 -11.39 13.13
CA MET A 31 -22.72 -11.72 13.03
C MET A 31 -23.00 -13.23 13.01
N VAL A 32 -22.04 -14.03 12.53
CA VAL A 32 -22.26 -15.47 12.22
C VAL A 32 -21.39 -16.41 13.05
N ALA A 33 -20.37 -15.89 13.73
CA ALA A 33 -19.54 -16.62 14.67
C ALA A 33 -19.94 -16.27 16.12
N ASP A 34 -19.58 -17.17 17.05
CA ASP A 34 -19.67 -16.91 18.49
C ASP A 34 -18.52 -16.02 18.99
N ASP A 35 -18.47 -15.81 20.31
CA ASP A 35 -17.46 -14.97 20.97
C ASP A 35 -16.03 -15.52 20.82
N ASP A 36 -15.88 -16.83 20.57
CA ASP A 36 -14.59 -17.48 20.32
C ASP A 36 -14.17 -17.36 18.85
N GLY A 37 -15.04 -16.82 17.99
CA GLY A 37 -14.81 -16.70 16.55
C GLY A 37 -15.10 -17.99 15.79
N ASP A 38 -15.72 -18.97 16.44
CA ASP A 38 -16.14 -20.23 15.84
C ASP A 38 -17.54 -20.08 15.22
N PHE A 39 -17.72 -20.70 14.06
CA PHE A 39 -19.01 -20.67 13.38
C PHE A 39 -20.01 -21.55 14.12
N VAL A 40 -21.13 -20.95 14.53
CA VAL A 40 -22.19 -21.63 15.29
C VAL A 40 -22.88 -22.75 14.50
N SER A 41 -22.85 -22.69 13.17
CA SER A 41 -23.47 -23.70 12.29
C SER A 41 -22.86 -23.72 10.87
N ASP A 42 -23.10 -24.81 10.15
CA ASP A 42 -22.76 -24.93 8.72
C ASP A 42 -23.49 -23.88 7.86
N ASP A 43 -24.72 -23.51 8.25
CA ASP A 43 -25.47 -22.46 7.58
C ASP A 43 -24.81 -21.09 7.76
N GLY A 44 -24.23 -20.83 8.95
CA GLY A 44 -23.42 -19.63 9.20
C GLY A 44 -22.17 -19.57 8.32
N ARG A 45 -21.46 -20.69 8.16
CA ARG A 45 -20.31 -20.79 7.23
C ARG A 45 -20.72 -20.53 5.79
N TRP A 46 -21.85 -21.09 5.36
CA TRP A 46 -22.38 -20.89 4.02
C TRP A 46 -22.76 -19.43 3.76
N LEU A 47 -23.51 -18.81 4.67
CA LEU A 47 -23.91 -17.39 4.57
C LEU A 47 -22.68 -16.48 4.53
N TYR A 48 -21.70 -16.73 5.39
CA TYR A 48 -20.43 -16.01 5.39
C TYR A 48 -19.74 -16.10 4.03
N SER A 49 -19.56 -17.31 3.50
CA SER A 49 -18.92 -17.52 2.20
C SER A 49 -19.69 -16.86 1.06
N LEU A 50 -21.02 -16.96 1.06
CA LEU A 50 -21.86 -16.38 0.01
C LEU A 50 -21.72 -14.85 -0.04
N HIS A 51 -21.83 -14.17 1.10
CA HIS A 51 -21.74 -12.72 1.13
C HIS A 51 -20.34 -12.20 0.77
N ILE A 52 -19.28 -12.90 1.18
CA ILE A 52 -17.93 -12.54 0.73
C ILE A 52 -17.77 -12.75 -0.78
N ILE A 53 -18.29 -13.85 -1.34
CA ILE A 53 -18.26 -14.08 -2.80
C ILE A 53 -19.00 -12.98 -3.56
N GLU A 54 -20.18 -12.58 -3.09
CA GLU A 54 -20.95 -11.50 -3.70
C GLU A 54 -20.21 -10.15 -3.57
N PHE A 55 -19.56 -9.87 -2.44
CA PHE A 55 -18.68 -8.71 -2.31
C PHE A 55 -17.58 -8.74 -3.37
N LEU A 56 -16.85 -9.86 -3.49
CA LEU A 56 -15.75 -10.01 -4.43
C LEU A 56 -16.16 -9.92 -5.90
N ARG A 57 -17.42 -10.22 -6.22
CA ARG A 57 -17.97 -10.09 -7.59
C ARG A 57 -18.33 -8.66 -7.95
N ASN A 58 -18.78 -7.88 -6.97
CA ASN A 58 -19.28 -6.52 -7.18
C ASN A 58 -18.19 -5.45 -7.00
N TYR A 59 -17.08 -5.79 -6.34
CA TYR A 59 -15.99 -4.86 -6.03
C TYR A 59 -14.67 -5.35 -6.61
N ASP A 60 -13.89 -4.43 -7.18
CA ASP A 60 -12.58 -4.73 -7.78
C ASP A 60 -11.52 -4.91 -6.70
N THR A 61 -11.37 -6.15 -6.23
CA THR A 61 -10.38 -6.53 -5.21
C THR A 61 -9.22 -7.33 -5.80
N ASP A 62 -8.07 -7.24 -5.13
CA ASP A 62 -6.88 -8.03 -5.47
C ASP A 62 -6.97 -9.49 -4.98
N PHE A 63 -8.03 -9.84 -4.24
CA PHE A 63 -8.22 -11.19 -3.74
C PHE A 63 -8.53 -12.17 -4.88
N LYS A 64 -7.69 -13.20 -5.04
CA LYS A 64 -7.84 -14.22 -6.08
C LYS A 64 -8.11 -15.58 -5.43
N PHE A 65 -9.28 -16.14 -5.70
CA PHE A 65 -9.69 -17.47 -5.26
C PHE A 65 -10.55 -18.14 -6.34
N ASP A 66 -10.38 -19.44 -6.53
CA ASP A 66 -11.15 -20.20 -7.53
C ASP A 66 -12.53 -20.60 -6.99
N PHE A 67 -13.54 -19.81 -7.33
CA PHE A 67 -14.93 -20.07 -6.98
C PHE A 67 -15.64 -21.08 -7.89
N SER A 68 -14.99 -21.58 -8.96
CA SER A 68 -15.60 -22.56 -9.85
C SER A 68 -15.87 -23.91 -9.18
N ARG A 69 -15.24 -24.15 -8.03
CA ARG A 69 -15.30 -25.41 -7.27
C ARG A 69 -16.16 -25.30 -6.00
N THR A 70 -17.02 -24.29 -5.88
CA THR A 70 -17.91 -24.17 -4.73
C THR A 70 -18.82 -25.41 -4.62
N PRO A 71 -18.75 -26.16 -3.50
CA PRO A 71 -19.57 -27.36 -3.33
C PRO A 71 -21.06 -27.03 -3.25
N ALA A 72 -21.89 -27.89 -3.84
CA ALA A 72 -23.34 -27.66 -3.91
C ALA A 72 -24.10 -27.93 -2.59
N SER A 73 -23.44 -28.52 -1.58
CA SER A 73 -24.06 -28.91 -0.32
C SER A 73 -23.17 -28.56 0.87
N THR A 74 -23.75 -27.86 1.84
CA THR A 74 -23.11 -27.41 3.08
C THR A 74 -22.78 -28.55 4.04
N ARG A 75 -23.45 -29.71 3.91
CA ARG A 75 -23.26 -30.88 4.79
C ARG A 75 -22.29 -31.91 4.23
N SER A 76 -21.44 -31.52 3.30
CA SER A 76 -20.51 -32.43 2.64
C SER A 76 -19.08 -32.21 3.14
N PRO A 77 -18.25 -33.26 3.30
CA PRO A 77 -16.83 -33.09 3.61
C PRO A 77 -16.08 -32.23 2.59
N ALA A 78 -16.58 -32.18 1.35
CA ALA A 78 -16.07 -31.30 0.32
C ALA A 78 -16.28 -29.81 0.66
N PHE A 79 -17.43 -29.46 1.25
CA PHE A 79 -17.70 -28.10 1.73
C PHE A 79 -16.76 -27.71 2.86
N ASP A 80 -16.54 -28.57 3.85
CA ASP A 80 -15.60 -28.27 4.94
C ASP A 80 -14.21 -27.95 4.40
N ASN A 81 -13.65 -28.83 3.56
CA ASN A 81 -12.32 -28.62 3.00
C ASN A 81 -12.25 -27.34 2.15
N TRP A 82 -13.26 -27.09 1.32
CA TRP A 82 -13.36 -25.88 0.52
C TRP A 82 -13.44 -24.63 1.39
N PHE A 83 -14.29 -24.65 2.42
CA PHE A 83 -14.53 -23.54 3.33
C PHE A 83 -13.27 -23.17 4.12
N PHE A 84 -12.57 -24.16 4.69
CA PHE A 84 -11.33 -23.89 5.42
C PHE A 84 -10.23 -23.36 4.51
N THR A 85 -10.11 -23.88 3.28
CA THR A 85 -9.16 -23.34 2.28
C THR A 85 -9.51 -21.90 1.91
N PHE A 86 -10.80 -21.62 1.67
CA PHE A 86 -11.30 -20.29 1.37
C PHE A 86 -11.02 -19.30 2.51
N LYS A 87 -11.33 -19.70 3.76
CA LYS A 87 -11.10 -18.88 4.95
C LYS A 87 -9.62 -18.60 5.16
N ASP A 88 -8.75 -19.62 5.05
CA ASP A 88 -7.31 -19.46 5.22
C ASP A 88 -6.72 -18.48 4.18
N GLU A 89 -7.10 -18.61 2.90
CA GLU A 89 -6.65 -17.68 1.86
C GLU A 89 -7.16 -16.25 2.11
N LEU A 90 -8.41 -16.09 2.56
CA LEU A 90 -8.97 -14.79 2.93
C LEU A 90 -8.25 -14.18 4.14
N ASP A 91 -7.88 -14.99 5.14
CA ASP A 91 -7.15 -14.56 6.31
C ASP A 91 -5.72 -14.13 5.95
N ARG A 92 -5.03 -14.89 5.09
CA ARG A 92 -3.71 -14.51 4.54
C ARG A 92 -3.78 -13.20 3.76
N PHE A 93 -4.84 -13.01 2.99
CA PHE A 93 -5.08 -11.75 2.28
C PHE A 93 -5.27 -10.59 3.27
N ALA A 94 -6.14 -10.75 4.27
CA ALA A 94 -6.38 -9.72 5.28
C ALA A 94 -5.10 -9.35 6.04
N ILE A 95 -4.30 -10.34 6.45
CA ILE A 95 -2.99 -10.12 7.09
C ILE A 95 -2.05 -9.33 6.16
N ARG A 96 -2.02 -9.63 4.86
CA ARG A 96 -1.17 -8.93 3.89
C ARG A 96 -1.54 -7.45 3.78
N ILE A 97 -2.83 -7.12 3.67
CA ILE A 97 -3.29 -5.73 3.61
C ILE A 97 -3.03 -5.01 4.93
N LEU A 98 -3.27 -5.66 6.08
CA LEU A 98 -2.93 -5.10 7.39
C LEU A 98 -1.42 -4.84 7.51
N GLN A 99 -0.58 -5.77 7.04
CA GLN A 99 0.87 -5.59 6.98
C GLN A 99 1.26 -4.43 6.06
N GLN A 100 0.62 -4.25 4.90
CA GLN A 100 0.88 -3.10 4.03
C GLN A 100 0.51 -1.78 4.70
N LYS A 101 -0.56 -1.75 5.50
CA LYS A 101 -0.94 -0.57 6.30
C LYS A 101 0.04 -0.28 7.44
N LEU A 102 0.45 -1.32 8.17
CA LEU A 102 1.34 -1.19 9.34
C LEU A 102 2.80 -1.02 8.95
N ARG A 103 3.21 -1.59 7.83
CA ARG A 103 4.54 -1.50 7.24
C ARG A 103 4.35 -0.97 5.83
N PRO A 104 4.19 0.35 5.66
CA PRO A 104 4.29 0.94 4.33
C PRO A 104 5.58 0.38 3.69
N PRO A 105 5.50 -0.06 2.41
CA PRO A 105 6.63 -0.71 1.75
C PRO A 105 7.86 0.15 1.95
N LYS A 106 8.97 -0.49 2.38
CA LYS A 106 10.22 0.24 2.62
C LYS A 106 10.48 1.09 1.38
N PRO A 107 10.50 2.42 1.52
CA PRO A 107 10.52 3.31 0.37
C PRO A 107 11.71 2.92 -0.50
N ASP A 108 11.49 2.76 -1.80
CA ASP A 108 12.59 2.53 -2.73
C ASP A 108 13.53 3.73 -2.56
N PRO A 109 14.74 3.50 -2.04
CA PRO A 109 15.62 4.60 -1.68
C PRO A 109 15.99 5.37 -2.96
N SER A 110 16.04 4.74 -4.14
CA SER A 110 16.33 5.42 -5.41
C SER A 110 15.23 6.39 -5.87
N LYS A 111 13.98 6.19 -5.40
CA LYS A 111 12.78 6.94 -5.83
C LYS A 111 12.14 7.76 -4.71
N SER A 112 12.71 7.73 -3.51
CA SER A 112 12.14 8.40 -2.34
C SER A 112 13.14 9.40 -1.77
N ILE A 113 12.61 10.44 -1.14
CA ILE A 113 13.37 11.47 -0.45
C ILE A 113 12.88 11.49 1.00
N GLU A 114 13.81 11.56 1.94
CA GLU A 114 13.54 11.95 3.32
C GLU A 114 13.83 13.45 3.48
N PHE A 115 12.80 14.21 3.83
CA PHE A 115 12.97 15.63 4.14
C PHE A 115 13.39 15.78 5.60
N SER A 116 14.57 16.37 5.84
CA SER A 116 14.97 16.81 7.18
C SER A 116 13.96 17.82 7.74
N ALA A 117 13.93 17.98 9.06
CA ALA A 117 13.06 18.96 9.72
C ALA A 117 13.26 20.39 9.17
N ASP A 118 14.50 20.75 8.84
CA ASP A 118 14.85 22.05 8.26
C ASP A 118 14.28 22.23 6.86
N HIS A 119 14.45 21.23 5.97
CA HIS A 119 13.86 21.26 4.62
C HIS A 119 12.33 21.31 4.68
N LYS A 120 11.69 20.57 5.60
CA LYS A 120 10.24 20.64 5.81
C LYS A 120 9.80 22.04 6.24
N ALA A 121 10.53 22.67 7.16
CA ALA A 121 10.22 24.01 7.62
C ALA A 121 10.39 25.06 6.49
N GLU A 122 11.45 24.96 5.69
CA GLU A 122 11.68 25.82 4.53
C GLU A 122 10.54 25.72 3.51
N ILE A 123 10.15 24.51 3.14
CA ILE A 123 9.04 24.27 2.21
C ILE A 123 7.72 24.79 2.80
N ARG A 124 7.43 24.54 4.08
CA ARG A 124 6.22 25.03 4.76
C ARG A 124 6.12 26.56 4.76
N ASN A 125 7.25 27.24 4.96
CA ASN A 125 7.33 28.70 4.87
C ASN A 125 7.03 29.19 3.45
N CYS A 126 7.57 28.54 2.43
CA CYS A 126 7.28 28.86 1.03
C CYS A 126 5.80 28.66 0.68
N LEU A 127 5.20 27.53 1.08
CA LEU A 127 3.78 27.26 0.88
C LEU A 127 2.88 28.28 1.59
N SER A 128 3.27 28.71 2.80
CA SER A 128 2.54 29.75 3.55
C SER A 128 2.60 31.11 2.85
N ARG A 129 3.75 31.46 2.26
CA ARG A 129 3.88 32.68 1.44
C ARG A 129 2.99 32.62 0.19
N ILE A 130 2.92 31.46 -0.48
CA ILE A 130 2.05 31.29 -1.64
C ILE A 130 0.59 31.47 -1.24
N ARG A 131 0.13 30.84 -0.15
CA ARG A 131 -1.24 31.05 0.38
C ARG A 131 -1.54 32.53 0.61
N ALA A 132 -0.65 33.25 1.30
CA ALA A 132 -0.84 34.67 1.58
C ALA A 132 -0.98 35.54 0.31
N VAL A 133 -0.21 35.25 -0.75
CA VAL A 133 -0.32 35.97 -2.02
C VAL A 133 -1.63 35.62 -2.74
N VAL A 134 -2.04 34.35 -2.72
CA VAL A 134 -3.29 33.88 -3.33
C VAL A 134 -4.50 34.52 -2.63
N ASP A 135 -4.49 34.59 -1.30
CA ASP A 135 -5.55 35.22 -0.51
C ASP A 135 -5.72 36.70 -0.85
N GLN A 136 -4.62 37.42 -1.05
CA GLN A 136 -4.60 38.85 -1.40
C GLN A 136 -4.88 39.12 -2.89
N SER A 137 -4.93 38.09 -3.75
CA SER A 137 -5.17 38.25 -5.18
C SER A 137 -6.65 38.46 -5.52
N ASP A 138 -6.92 39.10 -6.66
CA ASP A 138 -8.27 39.28 -7.23
C ASP A 138 -8.82 38.01 -7.92
N TRP A 139 -8.33 36.82 -7.56
CA TRP A 139 -8.80 35.56 -8.13
C TRP A 139 -10.20 35.21 -7.64
N THR A 140 -10.93 34.45 -8.47
CA THR A 140 -12.24 33.91 -8.09
C THR A 140 -12.10 32.94 -6.90
N ALA A 141 -13.13 32.87 -6.06
CA ALA A 141 -13.14 31.98 -4.89
C ALA A 141 -12.79 30.53 -5.27
N ARG A 142 -13.45 29.99 -6.31
CA ARG A 142 -13.16 28.67 -6.86
C ARG A 142 -11.67 28.45 -7.17
N LYS A 143 -11.01 29.44 -7.80
CA LYS A 143 -9.59 29.31 -8.13
C LYS A 143 -8.69 29.35 -6.87
N LYS A 144 -9.05 30.14 -5.86
CA LYS A 144 -8.33 30.15 -4.58
C LYS A 144 -8.46 28.79 -3.88
N ASP A 145 -9.67 28.22 -3.87
CA ASP A 145 -9.93 26.90 -3.30
C ASP A 145 -9.12 25.81 -4.00
N ASP A 146 -9.12 25.78 -5.34
CA ASP A 146 -8.32 24.84 -6.14
C ASP A 146 -6.82 24.93 -5.77
N VAL A 147 -6.29 26.16 -5.61
CA VAL A 147 -4.88 26.36 -5.23
C VAL A 147 -4.62 25.89 -3.80
N HIS A 148 -5.52 26.20 -2.86
CA HIS A 148 -5.39 25.77 -1.47
C HIS A 148 -5.43 24.25 -1.32
N GLU A 149 -6.23 23.56 -2.12
CA GLU A 149 -6.24 22.11 -2.22
C GLU A 149 -4.86 21.58 -2.66
N LYS A 150 -4.29 22.13 -3.75
CA LYS A 150 -2.98 21.70 -4.25
C LYS A 150 -1.83 22.03 -3.29
N ILE A 151 -1.87 23.18 -2.61
CA ILE A 151 -0.90 23.50 -1.56
C ILE A 151 -0.99 22.48 -0.42
N SER A 152 -2.21 22.10 -0.02
CA SER A 152 -2.42 21.16 1.08
C SER A 152 -1.98 19.74 0.70
N ALA A 153 -2.23 19.31 -0.54
CA ALA A 153 -1.73 18.03 -1.06
C ALA A 153 -0.19 17.98 -1.08
N LEU A 154 0.46 19.03 -1.58
CA LEU A 154 1.93 19.12 -1.58
C LEU A 154 2.50 19.17 -0.15
N GLN A 155 1.85 19.91 0.76
CA GLN A 155 2.23 19.95 2.17
C GLN A 155 2.13 18.56 2.80
N THR A 156 1.02 17.84 2.60
CA THR A 156 0.84 16.47 3.10
C THR A 156 1.92 15.54 2.57
N ALA A 157 2.30 15.65 1.30
CA ALA A 157 3.38 14.86 0.74
C ALA A 157 4.70 15.13 1.48
N VAL A 158 5.08 16.40 1.68
CA VAL A 158 6.33 16.80 2.34
C VAL A 158 6.38 16.40 3.83
N GLU A 159 5.25 16.39 4.53
CA GLU A 159 5.20 16.01 5.94
C GLU A 159 5.41 14.50 6.17
N GLN A 160 5.25 13.66 5.15
CA GLN A 160 5.54 12.23 5.25
C GLN A 160 7.00 11.99 5.67
N THR A 161 7.26 10.89 6.38
CA THR A 161 8.65 10.49 6.70
C THR A 161 9.44 10.26 5.42
N TRP A 162 8.82 9.59 4.44
CA TRP A 162 9.40 9.33 3.13
C TRP A 162 8.42 9.74 2.05
N THR A 163 8.87 10.57 1.13
CA THR A 163 8.06 11.03 0.01
C THR A 163 8.59 10.42 -1.28
N ARG A 164 7.73 9.79 -2.08
CA ARG A 164 8.12 9.39 -3.44
C ARG A 164 8.38 10.66 -4.26
N MET A 165 9.55 10.76 -4.87
CA MET A 165 9.93 11.91 -5.70
C MET A 165 8.89 12.17 -6.81
N GLU A 166 8.38 11.10 -7.43
CA GLU A 166 7.32 11.19 -8.44
C GLU A 166 6.04 11.84 -7.90
N ALA A 167 5.61 11.44 -6.69
CA ALA A 167 4.43 12.01 -6.06
C ALA A 167 4.64 13.46 -5.62
N PHE A 168 5.83 13.80 -5.11
CA PHE A 168 6.20 15.18 -4.80
C PHE A 168 6.15 16.04 -6.08
N MET A 169 6.80 15.60 -7.15
CA MET A 169 6.86 16.32 -8.42
C MET A 169 5.48 16.46 -9.07
N ALA A 170 4.62 15.43 -8.99
CA ALA A 170 3.24 15.51 -9.48
C ALA A 170 2.45 16.61 -8.76
N ASN A 171 2.47 16.62 -7.42
CA ASN A 171 1.79 17.67 -6.64
C ASN A 171 2.38 19.06 -6.89
N PHE A 172 3.70 19.17 -7.06
CA PHE A 172 4.37 20.41 -7.38
C PHE A 172 3.98 20.94 -8.77
N LEU A 173 3.91 20.07 -9.78
CA LEU A 173 3.47 20.42 -11.12
C LEU A 173 2.00 20.81 -11.15
N ASP A 174 1.14 20.09 -10.44
CA ASP A 174 -0.29 20.45 -10.32
C ASP A 174 -0.47 21.83 -9.70
N LEU A 175 0.24 22.12 -8.60
CA LEU A 175 0.26 23.44 -7.99
C LEU A 175 0.75 24.51 -8.99
N SER A 176 1.87 24.24 -9.67
CA SER A 176 2.45 25.15 -10.66
C SER A 176 1.51 25.42 -11.84
N ASN A 177 0.78 24.40 -12.31
CA ASN A 177 -0.18 24.50 -13.40
C ASN A 177 -1.38 25.38 -13.02
N VAL A 178 -1.94 25.19 -11.81
CA VAL A 178 -3.08 26.01 -11.33
C VAL A 178 -2.64 27.46 -11.10
N LEU A 179 -1.42 27.67 -10.61
CA LEU A 179 -0.83 29.00 -10.41
C LEU A 179 -0.55 29.71 -11.75
N GLY A 180 -0.07 28.97 -12.75
CA GLY A 180 -0.06 29.30 -14.18
C GLY A 180 0.34 30.75 -14.53
N GLU A 181 -0.36 31.35 -15.50
CA GLU A 181 -0.11 32.72 -15.97
C GLU A 181 -0.24 33.79 -14.87
N GLY A 182 -1.02 33.51 -13.83
CA GLY A 182 -1.16 34.41 -12.69
C GLY A 182 0.14 34.54 -11.89
N ALA A 183 0.86 33.43 -11.70
CA ALA A 183 2.15 33.44 -11.01
C ALA A 183 3.26 34.12 -11.81
N LYS A 184 3.22 34.08 -13.16
CA LYS A 184 4.21 34.80 -14.00
C LYS A 184 4.24 36.30 -13.74
N LYS A 185 3.13 36.87 -13.27
CA LYS A 185 3.02 38.29 -12.91
C LYS A 185 3.37 38.57 -11.45
N MET A 186 3.54 37.53 -10.64
CA MET A 186 3.77 37.60 -9.20
C MET A 186 5.10 36.94 -8.83
N LYS A 187 6.18 37.73 -8.92
CA LYS A 187 7.54 37.33 -8.52
C LYS A 187 7.61 36.59 -7.17
N PRO A 188 6.86 36.97 -6.11
CA PRO A 188 6.93 36.26 -4.84
C PRO A 188 6.54 34.78 -4.90
N ILE A 189 5.66 34.40 -5.84
CA ILE A 189 5.22 33.01 -6.02
C ILE A 189 6.29 32.21 -6.76
N THR A 190 6.85 32.76 -7.84
CA THR A 190 7.90 32.07 -8.61
C THR A 190 9.12 31.81 -7.75
N ASP A 191 9.55 32.81 -6.97
CA ASP A 191 10.69 32.68 -6.06
C ASP A 191 10.42 31.59 -5.00
N ALA A 192 9.18 31.50 -4.47
CA ALA A 192 8.80 30.47 -3.51
C ALA A 192 8.77 29.06 -4.12
N LEU A 193 8.30 28.91 -5.38
CA LEU A 193 8.31 27.62 -6.09
C LEU A 193 9.74 27.15 -6.39
N GLU A 194 10.62 28.06 -6.79
CA GLU A 194 12.04 27.77 -7.01
C GLU A 194 12.72 27.32 -5.71
N SER A 195 12.48 28.01 -4.59
CA SER A 195 13.01 27.60 -3.28
C SER A 195 12.53 26.21 -2.85
N ILE A 196 11.27 25.85 -3.14
CA ILE A 196 10.74 24.50 -2.86
C ILE A 196 11.50 23.44 -3.67
N LEU A 197 11.76 23.67 -4.95
CA LEU A 197 12.54 22.74 -5.79
C LEU A 197 14.00 22.64 -5.33
N GLU A 198 14.59 23.75 -4.93
CA GLU A 198 15.96 23.78 -4.42
C GLU A 198 16.09 22.97 -3.12
N ALA A 199 15.16 23.16 -2.18
CA ALA A 199 15.11 22.39 -0.93
C ALA A 199 14.94 20.88 -1.20
N ALA A 200 14.08 20.50 -2.15
CA ALA A 200 13.92 19.11 -2.56
C ALA A 200 15.17 18.53 -3.25
N GLY A 201 15.86 19.33 -4.07
CA GLY A 201 17.13 18.96 -4.68
C GLY A 201 18.24 18.72 -3.65
N LYS A 202 18.34 19.60 -2.64
CA LYS A 202 19.28 19.46 -1.52
C LYS A 202 18.98 18.21 -0.68
N ALA A 203 17.71 17.98 -0.33
CA ALA A 203 17.29 16.79 0.41
C ALA A 203 17.67 15.49 -0.34
N ARG A 204 17.44 15.45 -1.66
CA ARG A 204 17.84 14.29 -2.47
C ARG A 204 19.36 14.10 -2.52
N ALA A 205 20.12 15.19 -2.63
CA ALA A 205 21.58 15.13 -2.67
C ALA A 205 22.15 14.62 -1.34
N SER A 206 21.62 15.08 -0.20
CA SER A 206 22.02 14.59 1.13
C SER A 206 21.71 13.11 1.32
N ASP A 207 20.54 12.65 0.87
CA ASP A 207 20.16 11.23 0.94
C ASP A 207 21.08 10.33 0.12
N ASN A 208 21.51 10.80 -1.06
CA ASN A 208 22.44 10.05 -1.90
C ASN A 208 23.85 10.00 -1.29
N GLN A 209 24.30 11.06 -0.63
CA GLN A 209 25.62 11.10 0.00
C GLN A 209 25.68 10.24 1.27
N ALA A 210 24.56 10.08 1.98
CA ALA A 210 24.47 9.19 3.14
C ALA A 210 24.47 7.70 2.76
N ARG A 211 24.27 7.36 1.48
CA ARG A 211 24.45 5.99 0.99
C ARG A 211 25.93 5.70 0.85
N LEU A 212 26.46 5.01 1.86
CA LEU A 212 27.80 4.44 1.87
C LEU A 212 28.12 3.75 0.55
N GLU A 213 29.40 3.80 0.17
CA GLU A 213 29.96 3.07 -0.95
C GLU A 213 29.50 1.61 -0.93
N ALA A 214 29.24 1.05 -2.11
CA ALA A 214 28.80 -0.34 -2.24
C ALA A 214 29.71 -1.23 -1.37
N PRO A 215 29.16 -2.16 -0.57
CA PRO A 215 29.96 -3.02 0.28
C PRO A 215 31.06 -3.67 -0.57
N GLU A 216 32.33 -3.58 -0.12
CA GLU A 216 33.44 -4.21 -0.82
C GLU A 216 33.04 -5.63 -1.21
N GLU A 217 33.23 -5.98 -2.49
CA GLU A 217 32.84 -7.29 -3.02
C GLU A 217 33.34 -8.37 -2.06
N ARG A 218 32.40 -9.13 -1.49
CA ARG A 218 32.75 -10.20 -0.56
C ARG A 218 33.71 -11.12 -1.30
N LYS A 219 34.97 -11.16 -0.85
CA LYS A 219 35.99 -12.09 -1.38
C LYS A 219 35.36 -13.47 -1.43
N GLN A 220 35.11 -13.95 -2.64
CA GLN A 220 34.61 -15.30 -2.83
C GLN A 220 35.68 -16.23 -2.27
N LEU A 221 35.29 -17.11 -1.35
CA LEU A 221 36.18 -18.17 -0.91
C LEU A 221 36.57 -18.98 -2.15
N PRO A 222 37.84 -19.40 -2.28
CA PRO A 222 38.23 -20.29 -3.36
C PRO A 222 37.34 -21.53 -3.34
N ALA A 223 36.99 -22.03 -4.53
CA ALA A 223 36.18 -23.24 -4.66
C ALA A 223 36.83 -24.38 -3.85
N PRO A 224 36.05 -25.19 -3.12
CA PRO A 224 36.60 -26.30 -2.35
C PRO A 224 37.37 -27.23 -3.27
N GLU A 225 38.62 -27.53 -2.91
CA GLU A 225 39.43 -28.51 -3.63
C GLU A 225 38.71 -29.86 -3.56
N ARG A 226 38.42 -30.42 -4.74
CA ARG A 226 37.84 -31.74 -4.87
C ARG A 226 38.88 -32.74 -4.39
N VAL A 227 38.72 -33.24 -3.17
CA VAL A 227 39.53 -34.34 -2.65
C VAL A 227 39.19 -35.58 -3.49
N GLU A 228 40.04 -35.89 -4.46
CA GLU A 228 40.00 -37.16 -5.19
C GLU A 228 40.42 -38.27 -4.24
N GLY A 229 39.44 -38.85 -3.55
CA GLY A 229 39.70 -39.93 -2.60
C GLY A 229 38.43 -40.59 -2.14
N GLU A 230 37.89 -41.47 -2.99
CA GLU A 230 37.32 -42.76 -2.58
C GLU A 230 36.86 -43.50 -3.84
N ALA A 231 37.84 -44.13 -4.51
CA ALA A 231 37.59 -45.31 -5.33
C ALA A 231 37.18 -46.44 -4.37
N GLY A 232 35.92 -46.38 -3.91
CA GLY A 232 35.26 -47.44 -3.16
C GLY A 232 34.99 -48.60 -4.11
N SER A 233 35.69 -49.69 -3.85
CA SER A 233 35.72 -50.96 -4.58
C SER A 233 34.36 -51.45 -5.06
N GLU A 234 34.36 -51.89 -6.32
CA GLU A 234 33.44 -52.87 -6.88
C GLU A 234 33.20 -54.02 -5.89
N ASN A 235 31.96 -54.17 -5.44
CA ASN A 235 31.52 -55.40 -4.80
C ASN A 235 30.84 -56.27 -5.86
N GLU A 236 31.66 -57.18 -6.39
CA GLU A 236 31.28 -58.33 -7.19
C GLU A 236 30.44 -59.32 -6.37
N ALA A 237 29.62 -60.09 -7.11
CA ALA A 237 29.04 -61.39 -6.73
C ALA A 237 27.89 -61.41 -5.70
N ALA A 238 26.68 -61.77 -6.17
CA ALA A 238 26.25 -63.18 -6.22
C ALA A 238 24.71 -63.31 -6.30
N THR A 239 24.27 -63.76 -7.47
CA THR A 239 23.19 -64.72 -7.75
C THR A 239 22.58 -65.46 -6.55
N GLY A 240 21.25 -65.60 -6.52
CA GLY A 240 20.59 -66.65 -5.74
C GLY A 240 19.06 -66.60 -5.70
N SER A 241 18.44 -67.16 -6.75
CA SER A 241 17.11 -67.83 -6.88
C SER A 241 15.89 -67.33 -6.10
#